data_AF-A0A1C5YL85-F1
#
_entry.id   AF-A0A1C5YL85-F1
#
_cell.length_a   1.000
_cell.length_b   1.000
_cell.length_c   1.000
_cell.angle_alpha   90.00
_cell.angle_beta   90.00
_cell.angle_gamma   90.00
#
_symmetry.space_group_name_H-M   'P 1'
#
loop_
_entity.id
_entity.type
_entity.pdbx_description
1 polymer ?
#
loop_
_entity_poly.entity_id
_entity_poly.type
_entity_poly.pdbx_seq_one_letter_code
_entity_poly.pdbx_strand_id
1 'polypeptide(L)'
;MKKEKELFFIIVLLSCLFIGCSSKDAIEQPEKPVEDLTEEEIETVCEKTWNDVANLIGEKFLSSDSPSDLEPYFSEIKKMDFVEDVISTETSVVILLKNGNAWSWMVKDDMIAEDIEDDNAANELSATSNTARCSTSSRGGNAVSRTSILNHISQRPDGEKLKILIFNQTALDEREGFQSAGTRLQALKKALEDKGAEVTLKTTNYAMDDLDEYDLCLLHTHGEYVNPYIDINTWQQHRILTSVAASSLSIGFRYNWTTIKEMRHGELTMQHYYTLSENEFESKYSEKFKKRETFLFVDACESLEGNHDLAKTFINCGASGYMGYTNVVSASKCTKAAESFFLSLLNDSTISEAYSGIPYEYTYLKSYMDNETKENVICNTQMEYEFASDEVKYYCYGHICPEGEHPHLIDMGNGIKWSCCNIGASDPYSAGNYYSWGETKTKTQYSMGDNEEYNTGGYSYGNYIACSSHDVAWVTSNGTLRMPSYSEFNSLISTCDITWVDYGSHGGAILTSRLNGNKLYISAGGWNFNGTEYGRDETGILWSANRAFDYMGYFLQVIRNGSNPLIQVASSRWSGHNVRGVAVSE
;
A
#
# COMPACT_ATOMS: atom_id res chain seq x y z
N MET A 1 -61.80 2.41 52.86
CA MET A 1 -62.36 1.29 52.08
C MET A 1 -61.55 0.03 52.40
N LYS A 2 -62.20 -0.98 52.99
CA LYS A 2 -61.71 -2.38 53.10
C LYS A 2 -61.47 -2.92 51.67
N LYS A 3 -60.48 -3.77 51.37
CA LYS A 3 -60.36 -5.20 51.75
C LYS A 3 -58.96 -5.73 51.37
N GLU A 4 -58.29 -6.41 52.30
CA GLU A 4 -57.87 -7.84 52.24
C GLU A 4 -56.47 -8.05 51.62
N LYS A 5 -55.37 -8.16 52.39
CA LYS A 5 -54.84 -9.25 53.26
C LYS A 5 -54.25 -10.48 52.52
N GLU A 6 -52.93 -10.64 52.73
CA GLU A 6 -52.13 -11.89 52.83
C GLU A 6 -51.92 -12.68 51.51
N LEU A 7 -50.71 -13.11 51.11
CA LEU A 7 -49.73 -13.89 51.87
C LEU A 7 -48.42 -14.14 51.05
N PHE A 8 -47.24 -14.10 51.74
CA PHE A 8 -45.92 -14.73 51.43
C PHE A 8 -44.98 -14.11 50.35
N PHE A 9 -43.66 -13.88 50.53
CA PHE A 9 -42.68 -14.11 51.62
C PHE A 9 -41.41 -13.26 51.33
N ILE A 10 -40.92 -12.49 52.33
CA ILE A 10 -39.53 -12.07 52.65
C ILE A 10 -38.66 -11.45 51.53
N ILE A 11 -38.53 -10.11 51.40
CA ILE A 11 -37.71 -9.14 52.16
C ILE A 11 -36.18 -9.33 52.09
N VAL A 12 -35.59 -8.48 51.26
CA VAL A 12 -34.27 -7.84 51.32
C VAL A 12 -33.84 -7.48 52.75
N LEU A 13 -32.72 -8.03 53.22
CA LEU A 13 -31.78 -7.40 54.17
C LEU A 13 -30.69 -8.41 54.54
N LEU A 14 -29.43 -8.16 54.15
CA LEU A 14 -28.23 -8.33 54.99
C LEU A 14 -26.96 -8.03 54.20
N SER A 15 -26.60 -6.74 54.20
CA SER A 15 -25.22 -6.29 54.14
C SER A 15 -24.55 -6.50 55.50
N CYS A 16 -23.30 -6.97 55.46
CA CYS A 16 -22.29 -6.96 56.52
C CYS A 16 -22.49 -7.90 57.71
N LEU A 17 -21.73 -9.01 57.71
CA LEU A 17 -20.91 -9.53 58.81
C LEU A 17 -20.33 -10.87 58.35
N PHE A 18 -19.00 -10.98 58.25
CA PHE A 18 -18.20 -12.09 58.79
C PHE A 18 -16.73 -11.86 58.46
N ILE A 19 -16.01 -11.24 59.41
CA ILE A 19 -14.58 -11.49 59.64
C ILE A 19 -14.51 -12.36 60.89
N GLY A 20 -13.78 -13.48 60.81
CA GLY A 20 -13.15 -14.09 61.98
C GLY A 20 -13.35 -15.58 62.24
N CYS A 21 -12.37 -16.37 61.75
CA CYS A 21 -11.82 -17.60 62.33
C CYS A 21 -12.60 -18.93 62.25
N SER A 22 -12.07 -19.88 61.47
CA SER A 22 -11.30 -21.02 62.03
C SER A 22 -10.78 -21.92 60.91
N SER A 23 -9.52 -22.31 61.04
CA SER A 23 -8.80 -23.31 60.26
C SER A 23 -9.47 -24.68 60.22
N LYS A 24 -9.23 -25.35 59.08
CA LYS A 24 -9.23 -26.79 58.77
C LYS A 24 -10.34 -27.22 57.82
N ASP A 25 -9.86 -27.72 56.69
CA ASP A 25 -10.56 -28.48 55.65
C ASP A 25 -11.46 -27.64 54.74
N ALA A 26 -10.83 -26.70 54.01
CA ALA A 26 -11.29 -26.45 52.65
C ALA A 26 -11.02 -27.74 51.87
N ILE A 27 -12.09 -28.50 51.64
CA ILE A 27 -12.06 -29.64 50.72
C ILE A 27 -11.71 -29.03 49.36
N GLU A 28 -10.44 -29.16 48.94
CA GLU A 28 -10.03 -28.96 47.55
C GLU A 28 -10.95 -29.85 46.72
N GLN A 29 -11.91 -29.22 46.03
CA GLN A 29 -12.63 -29.93 44.99
C GLN A 29 -11.56 -30.36 43.98
N PRO A 30 -11.58 -31.63 43.53
CA PRO A 30 -10.60 -32.09 42.57
C PRO A 30 -10.64 -31.15 41.36
N GLU A 31 -9.49 -30.57 41.02
CA GLU A 31 -9.37 -29.70 39.85
C GLU A 31 -9.96 -30.43 38.65
N LYS A 32 -11.00 -29.83 38.09
CA LYS A 32 -11.68 -30.34 36.91
C LYS A 32 -10.66 -30.28 35.75
N PRO A 33 -10.44 -31.37 34.99
CA PRO A 33 -9.55 -31.36 33.84
C PRO A 33 -9.90 -30.21 32.89
N VAL A 34 -8.91 -29.60 32.23
CA VAL A 34 -9.12 -28.46 31.31
C VAL A 34 -10.14 -28.78 30.23
N GLU A 35 -10.17 -30.04 29.76
CA GLU A 35 -11.11 -30.55 28.74
C GLU A 35 -12.59 -30.53 29.20
N ASP A 36 -12.84 -30.46 30.51
CA ASP A 36 -14.19 -30.50 31.07
C ASP A 36 -14.73 -29.10 31.42
N LEU A 37 -13.91 -28.03 31.36
CA LEU A 37 -14.33 -26.66 31.64
C LEU A 37 -15.20 -26.08 30.49
N THR A 38 -16.22 -25.32 30.85
CA THR A 38 -17.01 -24.55 29.88
C THR A 38 -16.22 -23.34 29.37
N GLU A 39 -16.65 -22.80 28.23
CA GLU A 39 -16.06 -21.59 27.64
C GLU A 39 -16.02 -20.38 28.60
N GLU A 40 -17.07 -20.19 29.40
CA GLU A 40 -17.22 -19.11 30.39
C GLU A 40 -16.33 -19.34 31.63
N GLU A 41 -16.20 -20.60 32.07
CA GLU A 41 -15.30 -20.97 33.16
C GLU A 41 -13.83 -20.74 32.77
N ILE A 42 -13.44 -21.11 31.54
CA ILE A 42 -12.09 -20.85 31.02
C ILE A 42 -11.80 -19.36 30.99
N GLU A 43 -12.72 -18.55 30.47
CA GLU A 43 -12.54 -17.10 30.39
C GLU A 43 -12.38 -16.46 31.77
N THR A 44 -13.20 -16.88 32.75
CA THR A 44 -13.13 -16.39 34.14
C THR A 44 -11.79 -16.72 34.80
N VAL A 45 -11.30 -17.97 34.64
CA VAL A 45 -10.01 -18.37 35.19
C VAL A 45 -8.88 -17.60 34.51
N CYS A 46 -8.91 -17.49 33.19
CA CYS A 46 -7.94 -16.72 32.42
C CYS A 46 -7.89 -15.24 32.85
N GLU A 47 -9.04 -14.59 33.02
CA GLU A 47 -9.10 -13.20 33.47
C GLU A 47 -8.47 -13.02 34.86
N LYS A 48 -8.79 -13.91 35.80
CA LYS A 48 -8.18 -13.89 37.14
C LYS A 48 -6.66 -14.08 37.05
N THR A 49 -6.21 -15.10 36.34
CA THR A 49 -4.77 -15.41 36.16
C THR A 49 -4.04 -14.24 35.50
N TRP A 50 -4.61 -13.63 34.46
CA TRP A 50 -4.04 -12.45 33.81
C TRP A 50 -3.81 -11.32 34.80
N ASN A 51 -4.82 -11.00 35.61
CA ASN A 51 -4.72 -9.94 36.63
C ASN A 51 -3.66 -10.27 37.69
N ASP A 52 -3.57 -11.53 38.12
CA ASP A 52 -2.56 -11.98 39.08
C ASP A 52 -1.15 -11.83 38.51
N VAL A 53 -0.92 -12.21 37.24
CA VAL A 53 0.34 -11.97 36.53
C VAL A 53 0.64 -10.48 36.43
N ALA A 54 -0.30 -9.68 35.91
CA ALA A 54 -0.12 -8.25 35.69
C ALA A 54 0.22 -7.51 37.00
N ASN A 55 -0.38 -7.91 38.12
CA ASN A 55 -0.05 -7.38 39.45
C ASN A 55 1.34 -7.83 39.93
N LEU A 56 1.71 -9.09 39.67
CA LEU A 56 2.99 -9.64 40.11
C LEU A 56 4.18 -8.99 39.40
N ILE A 57 4.08 -8.78 38.08
CA ILE A 57 5.21 -8.31 37.26
C ILE A 57 5.09 -6.86 36.80
N GLY A 58 3.93 -6.20 36.92
CA GLY A 58 3.63 -4.94 36.23
C GLY A 58 4.62 -3.80 36.50
N GLU A 59 4.91 -3.50 37.77
CA GLU A 59 5.90 -2.45 38.11
C GLU A 59 7.29 -2.81 37.57
N LYS A 60 7.68 -4.08 37.72
CA LYS A 60 8.98 -4.54 37.26
C LYS A 60 9.07 -4.46 35.73
N PHE A 61 8.06 -4.96 35.03
CA PHE A 61 7.93 -4.91 33.57
C PHE A 61 8.15 -3.50 33.02
N LEU A 62 7.46 -2.49 33.57
CA LEU A 62 7.61 -1.10 33.15
C LEU A 62 9.04 -0.57 33.32
N SER A 63 9.77 -1.05 34.32
CA SER A 63 11.16 -0.66 34.61
C SER A 63 12.24 -1.55 33.97
N SER A 64 11.86 -2.67 33.36
CA SER A 64 12.81 -3.66 32.84
C SER A 64 13.26 -3.29 31.43
N ASP A 65 14.54 -3.51 31.11
CA ASP A 65 15.08 -3.32 29.75
C ASP A 65 15.33 -4.64 29.04
N SER A 66 15.26 -5.77 29.77
CA SER A 66 15.45 -7.11 29.23
C SER A 66 14.39 -8.08 29.74
N PRO A 67 13.93 -9.04 28.92
CA PRO A 67 13.09 -10.15 29.39
C PRO A 67 13.67 -10.91 30.61
N SER A 68 15.00 -10.99 30.70
CA SER A 68 15.71 -11.64 31.82
C SER A 68 15.42 -11.01 33.19
N ASP A 69 15.04 -9.72 33.22
CA ASP A 69 14.67 -9.01 34.45
C ASP A 69 13.40 -9.58 35.12
N LEU A 70 12.61 -10.36 34.37
CA LEU A 70 11.35 -10.95 34.80
C LEU A 70 11.46 -12.46 35.13
N GLU A 71 12.59 -13.11 34.79
CA GLU A 71 12.84 -14.52 35.11
C GLU A 71 12.63 -14.90 36.59
N PRO A 72 12.97 -14.05 37.59
CA PRO A 72 12.72 -14.37 38.99
C PRO A 72 11.26 -14.68 39.34
N TYR A 73 10.31 -14.20 38.53
CA TYR A 73 8.88 -14.38 38.75
C TYR A 73 8.32 -15.65 38.09
N PHE A 74 9.07 -16.31 37.19
CA PHE A 74 8.56 -17.44 36.40
C PHE A 74 8.08 -18.60 37.28
N SER A 75 8.78 -18.90 38.38
CA SER A 75 8.40 -19.97 39.29
C SER A 75 7.08 -19.70 40.02
N GLU A 76 6.70 -18.44 40.18
CA GLU A 76 5.43 -18.05 40.79
C GLU A 76 4.31 -18.05 39.74
N ILE A 77 4.59 -17.51 38.55
CA ILE A 77 3.64 -17.52 37.42
C ILE A 77 3.25 -18.96 37.02
N LYS A 78 4.22 -19.88 36.94
CA LYS A 78 3.95 -21.30 36.59
C LYS A 78 3.04 -22.03 37.59
N LYS A 79 2.83 -21.48 38.80
CA LYS A 79 1.91 -22.05 39.80
C LYS A 79 0.49 -21.49 39.68
N MET A 80 0.28 -20.48 38.84
CA MET A 80 -1.03 -19.85 38.68
C MET A 80 -1.97 -20.72 37.86
N ASP A 81 -3.27 -20.54 38.09
CA ASP A 81 -4.31 -21.31 37.43
C ASP A 81 -4.21 -21.16 35.91
N PHE A 82 -4.42 -22.24 35.16
CA PHE A 82 -4.46 -22.24 33.68
C PHE A 82 -3.16 -21.90 32.94
N VAL A 83 -2.07 -21.60 33.65
CA VAL A 83 -0.72 -21.50 33.07
C VAL A 83 -0.18 -22.91 32.81
N GLU A 84 0.35 -23.13 31.60
CA GLU A 84 1.07 -24.34 31.21
C GLU A 84 2.58 -24.15 31.41
N ASP A 85 3.13 -23.05 30.89
CA ASP A 85 4.54 -22.73 31.04
C ASP A 85 4.83 -21.23 30.88
N VAL A 86 6.06 -20.82 31.20
CA VAL A 86 6.58 -19.47 30.99
C VAL A 86 7.95 -19.55 30.36
N ILE A 87 8.14 -18.84 29.26
CA ILE A 87 9.37 -18.80 28.48
C ILE A 87 9.80 -17.34 28.24
N SER A 88 11.09 -17.15 28.02
CA SER A 88 11.65 -15.87 27.58
C SER A 88 12.04 -15.98 26.10
N THR A 89 11.68 -14.97 25.32
CA THR A 89 12.21 -14.74 23.96
C THR A 89 13.25 -13.62 24.00
N GLU A 90 13.74 -13.19 22.84
CA GLU A 90 14.69 -12.08 22.73
C GLU A 90 14.05 -10.74 23.13
N THR A 91 12.75 -10.56 22.87
CA THR A 91 12.05 -9.29 23.09
C THR A 91 10.99 -9.35 24.19
N SER A 92 10.51 -10.55 24.53
CA SER A 92 9.29 -10.72 25.34
C SER A 92 9.39 -11.85 26.36
N VAL A 93 8.55 -11.78 27.40
CA VAL A 93 8.22 -12.95 28.25
C VAL A 93 6.88 -13.49 27.79
N VAL A 94 6.80 -14.79 27.52
CA VAL A 94 5.61 -15.46 27.00
C VAL A 94 5.10 -16.47 28.01
N ILE A 95 3.81 -16.38 28.32
CA ILE A 95 3.06 -17.27 29.20
C ILE A 95 2.19 -18.16 28.31
N LEU A 96 2.50 -19.46 28.28
CA LEU A 96 1.75 -20.47 27.56
C LEU A 96 0.57 -20.90 28.43
N LEU A 97 -0.61 -20.99 27.83
CA LEU A 97 -1.84 -21.42 28.50
C LEU A 97 -2.15 -22.88 28.17
N LYS A 98 -2.91 -23.53 29.05
CA LYS A 98 -3.31 -24.95 28.87
C LYS A 98 -4.18 -25.22 27.64
N ASN A 99 -4.78 -24.19 27.04
CA ASN A 99 -5.56 -24.30 25.80
C ASN A 99 -4.73 -24.09 24.51
N GLY A 100 -3.42 -23.91 24.63
CA GLY A 100 -2.51 -23.70 23.49
C GLY A 100 -2.38 -22.25 23.01
N ASN A 101 -3.11 -21.31 23.61
CA ASN A 101 -2.89 -19.88 23.39
C ASN A 101 -1.75 -19.36 24.27
N ALA A 102 -1.28 -18.14 23.98
CA ALA A 102 -0.20 -17.54 24.74
C ALA A 102 -0.39 -16.03 24.94
N TRP A 103 0.06 -15.57 26.11
CA TRP A 103 0.11 -14.17 26.47
C TRP A 103 1.55 -13.69 26.56
N SER A 104 1.79 -12.47 26.13
CA SER A 104 3.16 -11.96 26.02
C SER A 104 3.31 -10.59 26.66
N TRP A 105 4.43 -10.37 27.33
CA TRP A 105 4.85 -9.07 27.84
C TRP A 105 6.12 -8.68 27.09
N MET A 106 5.97 -7.77 26.13
CA MET A 106 7.04 -7.28 25.27
C MET A 106 7.88 -6.25 26.04
N VAL A 107 9.09 -6.64 26.42
CA VAL A 107 9.98 -5.83 27.25
C VAL A 107 10.85 -4.92 26.39
N LYS A 108 11.37 -5.47 25.29
CA LYS A 108 12.20 -4.75 24.31
C LYS A 108 11.33 -4.33 23.14
N ASP A 109 11.39 -3.07 22.78
CA ASP A 109 10.64 -2.48 21.67
C ASP A 109 11.59 -1.96 20.60
N ASP A 110 11.90 -2.85 19.66
CA ASP A 110 12.86 -2.58 18.59
C ASP A 110 12.27 -1.75 17.44
N MET A 111 10.99 -1.36 17.51
CA MET A 111 10.46 -0.33 16.60
C MET A 111 11.16 1.02 16.81
N ILE A 112 11.63 1.25 18.05
CA ILE A 112 12.29 2.49 18.47
C ILE A 112 13.75 2.52 18.05
N ALA A 113 14.32 1.39 17.56
CA ALA A 113 15.76 1.19 17.35
C ALA A 113 16.51 2.48 16.97
N GLU A 114 17.18 2.97 18.02
CA GLU A 114 18.16 4.04 18.24
C GLU A 114 18.12 5.33 17.40
N ASP A 115 18.17 6.44 18.13
CA ASP A 115 18.77 7.70 17.70
C ASP A 115 20.04 7.40 16.91
N ILE A 116 19.96 7.52 15.60
CA ILE A 116 21.14 7.48 14.76
C ILE A 116 21.93 8.75 15.09
N GLU A 117 22.93 8.62 15.96
CA GLU A 117 23.85 9.70 16.32
C GLU A 117 24.30 10.46 15.07
N ASP A 118 24.39 11.78 15.25
CA ASP A 118 24.76 12.83 14.30
C ASP A 118 26.24 12.69 13.87
N ASP A 119 26.57 11.57 13.23
CA ASP A 119 27.88 11.37 12.63
C ASP A 119 27.92 12.15 11.32
N ASN A 120 28.38 13.41 11.45
CA ASN A 120 28.82 14.35 10.42
C ASN A 120 28.92 13.75 9.00
N ALA A 121 27.88 13.98 8.20
CA ALA A 121 27.80 13.65 6.78
C ALA A 121 28.72 14.54 5.91
N ALA A 122 30.03 14.51 6.17
CA ALA A 122 31.00 15.32 5.46
C ALA A 122 32.07 14.52 4.70
N ASN A 123 32.11 13.18 4.79
CA ASN A 123 33.17 12.42 4.13
C ASN A 123 32.64 11.35 3.16
N GLU A 124 33.05 11.57 1.90
CA GLU A 124 33.17 10.62 0.79
C GLU A 124 31.91 10.32 -0.05
N LEU A 125 31.52 11.34 -0.83
CA LEU A 125 31.13 11.11 -2.23
C LEU A 125 32.30 10.42 -2.97
N SER A 126 32.30 9.09 -3.03
CA SER A 126 33.01 8.39 -4.08
C SER A 126 32.04 7.46 -4.82
N ALA A 127 31.78 7.84 -6.07
CA ALA A 127 30.92 7.14 -6.99
C ALA A 127 31.53 5.79 -7.35
N THR A 128 30.92 4.70 -6.89
CA THR A 128 30.99 3.40 -7.56
C THR A 128 29.59 2.83 -7.69
N SER A 129 29.20 2.65 -8.94
CA SER A 129 27.96 2.01 -9.42
C SER A 129 27.64 0.70 -8.70
N ASN A 130 26.48 0.61 -8.04
CA ASN A 130 25.95 -0.64 -7.53
C ASN A 130 24.86 -1.21 -8.45
N THR A 131 25.28 -1.67 -9.62
CA THR A 131 24.72 -2.90 -10.16
C THR A 131 25.30 -4.06 -9.34
N ALA A 132 24.43 -4.81 -8.65
CA ALA A 132 24.66 -6.07 -7.92
C ALA A 132 24.80 -5.98 -6.39
N ARG A 133 23.70 -6.31 -5.70
CA ARG A 133 23.62 -7.39 -4.70
C ARG A 133 22.23 -8.03 -4.74
N CYS A 134 21.90 -8.63 -5.87
CA CYS A 134 20.94 -9.73 -5.91
C CYS A 134 21.68 -10.97 -5.39
N SER A 135 21.76 -11.14 -4.07
CA SER A 135 22.23 -12.40 -3.49
C SER A 135 21.04 -13.31 -3.28
N THR A 136 20.85 -14.19 -4.25
CA THR A 136 20.11 -15.44 -4.13
C THR A 136 20.61 -16.25 -2.93
N SER A 137 19.75 -16.52 -1.96
CA SER A 137 19.77 -17.79 -1.24
C SER A 137 18.35 -18.25 -0.99
N SER A 138 17.82 -18.98 -1.97
CA SER A 138 16.69 -19.86 -1.79
C SER A 138 17.00 -20.88 -0.69
N ARG A 139 16.30 -20.77 0.44
CA ARG A 139 16.06 -21.91 1.33
C ARG A 139 14.58 -22.24 1.35
N GLY A 140 14.22 -23.07 0.37
CA GLY A 140 13.11 -24.02 0.37
C GLY A 140 11.89 -23.69 1.22
N GLY A 141 10.97 -22.93 0.64
CA GLY A 141 9.55 -22.92 1.00
C GLY A 141 8.77 -22.74 -0.29
N ASN A 142 7.76 -23.57 -0.54
CA ASN A 142 7.07 -23.70 -1.83
C ASN A 142 6.65 -22.33 -2.41
N ALA A 143 7.39 -21.86 -3.41
CA ALA A 143 7.01 -20.71 -4.22
C ALA A 143 5.68 -21.05 -4.91
N VAL A 144 4.61 -20.34 -4.53
CA VAL A 144 3.33 -20.41 -5.23
C VAL A 144 3.56 -19.79 -6.61
N SER A 145 3.83 -20.64 -7.60
CA SER A 145 3.89 -20.23 -9.00
C SER A 145 2.47 -19.90 -9.47
N ARG A 146 2.22 -18.64 -9.80
CA ARG A 146 1.12 -18.26 -10.69
C ARG A 146 1.73 -17.62 -11.93
N THR A 147 1.91 -18.48 -12.94
CA THR A 147 2.26 -18.13 -14.32
C THR A 147 1.24 -17.17 -14.94
N SER A 148 1.45 -15.88 -14.69
CA SER A 148 1.08 -14.74 -15.52
C SER A 148 1.77 -13.56 -14.88
N ILE A 149 2.58 -12.81 -15.64
CA ILE A 149 3.04 -11.48 -15.23
C ILE A 149 1.83 -10.77 -14.64
N LEU A 150 1.85 -10.47 -13.34
CA LEU A 150 0.71 -9.93 -12.61
C LEU A 150 0.49 -8.50 -13.10
N ASN A 151 -0.27 -8.37 -14.19
CA ASN A 151 -1.00 -7.17 -14.53
C ASN A 151 -2.00 -6.97 -13.39
N HIS A 152 -1.58 -6.40 -12.28
CA HIS A 152 -2.52 -6.04 -11.24
C HIS A 152 -3.34 -4.87 -11.76
N ILE A 153 -4.55 -5.22 -12.19
CA ILE A 153 -5.64 -4.30 -12.36
C ILE A 153 -6.28 -4.26 -10.99
N SER A 154 -5.97 -3.25 -10.18
CA SER A 154 -6.80 -2.98 -9.00
C SER A 154 -8.26 -2.98 -9.48
N GLN A 155 -9.04 -3.96 -9.01
CA GLN A 155 -10.42 -4.20 -9.44
C GLN A 155 -11.28 -3.11 -8.81
N ARG A 156 -11.20 -1.92 -9.40
CA ARG A 156 -11.92 -0.73 -8.98
C ARG A 156 -13.21 -0.62 -9.77
N PRO A 157 -14.35 -0.39 -9.10
CA PRO A 157 -15.52 0.16 -9.76
C PRO A 157 -15.18 1.38 -10.63
N ASP A 158 -15.81 1.47 -11.79
CA ASP A 158 -15.61 2.60 -12.71
C ASP A 158 -15.74 3.96 -12.01
N GLY A 159 -14.71 4.79 -12.15
CA GLY A 159 -14.69 6.13 -11.57
C GLY A 159 -14.23 6.21 -10.10
N GLU A 160 -13.95 5.08 -9.45
CA GLU A 160 -13.44 5.08 -8.08
C GLU A 160 -11.96 5.50 -8.04
N LYS A 161 -11.65 6.44 -7.15
CA LYS A 161 -10.26 6.76 -6.84
C LYS A 161 -9.58 5.57 -6.21
N LEU A 162 -8.27 5.60 -6.32
CA LEU A 162 -7.42 4.65 -5.66
C LEU A 162 -7.51 4.70 -4.13
N LYS A 163 -7.84 3.60 -3.46
CA LYS A 163 -7.98 3.56 -2.00
C LYS A 163 -6.75 3.01 -1.30
N ILE A 164 -6.16 3.82 -0.43
CA ILE A 164 -5.00 3.44 0.38
C ILE A 164 -5.36 3.54 1.85
N LEU A 165 -5.12 2.47 2.62
CA LEU A 165 -5.13 2.50 4.07
C LEU A 165 -3.70 2.70 4.58
N ILE A 166 -3.52 3.67 5.47
CA ILE A 166 -2.38 3.75 6.37
C ILE A 166 -2.89 3.44 7.76
N PHE A 167 -2.53 2.28 8.28
CA PHE A 167 -2.83 1.84 9.63
C PHE A 167 -1.62 2.13 10.51
N ASN A 168 -1.80 2.96 11.54
CA ASN A 168 -0.75 3.32 12.48
C ASN A 168 -1.16 2.89 13.89
N GLN A 169 -0.69 1.72 14.31
CA GLN A 169 -0.98 1.15 15.62
C GLN A 169 -0.34 1.94 16.76
N THR A 170 0.85 2.49 16.52
CA THR A 170 1.70 3.18 17.52
C THR A 170 1.34 4.66 17.66
N ALA A 171 0.30 5.14 16.97
CA ALA A 171 -0.05 6.56 16.86
C ALA A 171 -0.32 7.28 18.20
N LEU A 172 -0.71 6.53 19.23
CA LEU A 172 -1.02 7.08 20.54
C LEU A 172 0.20 7.12 21.47
N ASP A 173 1.34 6.53 21.07
CA ASP A 173 2.52 6.45 21.92
C ASP A 173 3.32 7.74 21.84
N GLU A 174 3.50 8.38 23.00
CA GLU A 174 4.15 9.68 23.11
C GLU A 174 5.67 9.60 23.17
N ARG A 175 6.28 8.40 23.11
CA ARG A 175 7.74 8.28 22.95
C ARG A 175 8.17 8.88 21.61
N GLU A 176 9.27 9.62 21.61
CA GLU A 176 9.72 10.49 20.50
C GLU A 176 9.80 9.76 19.14
N GLY A 177 10.28 8.51 19.12
CA GLY A 177 10.37 7.68 17.92
C GLY A 177 9.02 7.45 17.21
N PHE A 178 7.95 7.19 17.98
CA PHE A 178 6.62 6.92 17.42
C PHE A 178 5.88 8.19 17.02
N GLN A 179 6.03 9.28 17.77
CA GLN A 179 5.51 10.59 17.36
C GLN A 179 6.11 11.04 16.03
N SER A 180 7.41 10.78 15.84
CA SER A 180 8.10 11.05 14.59
C SER A 180 7.55 10.17 13.45
N ALA A 181 7.30 8.88 13.68
CA ALA A 181 6.68 7.99 12.70
C ALA A 181 5.27 8.46 12.31
N GLY A 182 4.45 8.85 13.29
CA GLY A 182 3.11 9.40 13.04
C GLY A 182 3.14 10.66 12.17
N THR A 183 4.11 11.55 12.39
CA THR A 183 4.30 12.75 11.56
C THR A 183 4.67 12.40 10.12
N ARG A 184 5.56 11.43 9.91
CA ARG A 184 5.98 10.97 8.57
C ARG A 184 4.84 10.31 7.81
N LEU A 185 4.04 9.46 8.47
CA LEU A 185 2.88 8.83 7.86
C LEU A 185 1.78 9.84 7.46
N GLN A 186 1.61 10.92 8.23
CA GLN A 186 0.73 12.03 7.85
C GLN A 186 1.25 12.81 6.63
N ALA A 187 2.56 13.01 6.52
CA ALA A 187 3.17 13.63 5.34
C ALA A 187 2.98 12.77 4.08
N LEU A 188 3.22 11.45 4.20
CA LEU A 188 2.96 10.49 3.12
C LEU A 188 1.50 10.50 2.68
N LYS A 189 0.56 10.48 3.64
CA LYS A 189 -0.88 10.61 3.34
C LYS A 189 -1.15 11.81 2.44
N LYS A 190 -0.66 12.99 2.84
CA LYS A 190 -0.88 14.24 2.10
C LYS A 190 -0.29 14.15 0.68
N ALA A 191 0.94 13.64 0.53
CA ALA A 191 1.60 13.52 -0.76
C ALA A 191 0.82 12.59 -1.74
N LEU A 192 0.26 11.51 -1.23
CA LEU A 192 -0.56 10.57 -2.01
C LEU A 192 -1.91 11.16 -2.41
N GLU A 193 -2.57 11.90 -1.49
CA GLU A 193 -3.81 12.63 -1.79
C GLU A 193 -3.60 13.73 -2.83
N ASP A 194 -2.48 14.45 -2.75
CA ASP A 194 -2.09 15.46 -3.74
C ASP A 194 -1.89 14.84 -5.15
N LYS A 195 -1.63 13.52 -5.24
CA LYS A 195 -1.60 12.76 -6.50
C LYS A 195 -2.92 12.09 -6.87
N GLY A 196 -4.01 12.39 -6.15
CA GLY A 196 -5.35 11.96 -6.49
C GLY A 196 -5.77 10.61 -5.90
N ALA A 197 -4.98 10.03 -4.99
CA ALA A 197 -5.43 8.88 -4.19
C ALA A 197 -6.44 9.29 -3.11
N GLU A 198 -7.29 8.36 -2.71
CA GLU A 198 -8.12 8.42 -1.51
C GLU A 198 -7.38 7.68 -0.39
N VAL A 199 -6.93 8.40 0.64
CA VAL A 199 -6.09 7.83 1.68
C VAL A 199 -6.77 7.91 3.05
N THR A 200 -7.03 6.76 3.66
CA THR A 200 -7.51 6.65 5.04
C THR A 200 -6.33 6.46 5.97
N LEU A 201 -6.20 7.32 6.99
CA LEU A 201 -5.25 7.13 8.09
C LEU A 201 -6.01 6.66 9.33
N LYS A 202 -5.74 5.42 9.74
CA LYS A 202 -6.38 4.74 10.86
C LYS A 202 -5.41 4.69 12.05
N THR A 203 -5.63 5.58 13.00
CA THR A 203 -4.86 5.68 14.26
C THR A 203 -5.64 5.17 15.48
N THR A 204 -6.90 4.81 15.26
CA THR A 204 -7.86 4.35 16.26
C THR A 204 -8.77 3.31 15.62
N ASN A 205 -9.34 2.41 16.42
CA ASN A 205 -9.99 1.18 15.95
C ASN A 205 -9.00 0.33 15.19
N TYR A 206 -8.71 -0.83 15.73
CA TYR A 206 -7.56 -1.58 15.30
C TYR A 206 -7.93 -2.98 14.81
N ALA A 207 -9.22 -3.21 14.58
CA ALA A 207 -9.71 -4.37 13.86
C ALA A 207 -9.23 -4.29 12.40
N MET A 208 -8.74 -5.41 11.88
CA MET A 208 -8.31 -5.57 10.48
C MET A 208 -9.44 -6.06 9.57
N ASP A 209 -10.69 -5.80 9.98
CA ASP A 209 -11.89 -6.31 9.32
C ASP A 209 -12.26 -5.54 8.04
N ASP A 210 -11.64 -4.40 7.77
CA ASP A 210 -11.92 -3.52 6.63
C ASP A 210 -10.76 -3.45 5.62
N LEU A 211 -9.70 -4.24 5.81
CA LEU A 211 -8.51 -4.21 4.96
C LEU A 211 -8.83 -4.49 3.48
N ASP A 212 -9.88 -5.26 3.18
CA ASP A 212 -10.34 -5.58 1.82
C ASP A 212 -11.14 -4.46 1.14
N GLU A 213 -11.45 -3.37 1.86
CA GLU A 213 -12.05 -2.17 1.27
C GLU A 213 -11.02 -1.31 0.53
N TYR A 214 -9.72 -1.61 0.69
CA TYR A 214 -8.61 -0.84 0.16
C TYR A 214 -7.83 -1.63 -0.88
N ASP A 215 -7.24 -0.88 -1.80
CA ASP A 215 -6.41 -1.41 -2.87
C ASP A 215 -4.95 -1.60 -2.36
N LEU A 216 -4.45 -0.65 -1.55
CA LEU A 216 -3.19 -0.78 -0.80
C LEU A 216 -3.42 -0.61 0.70
N CYS A 217 -2.76 -1.43 1.51
CA CYS A 217 -2.76 -1.34 2.96
C CYS A 217 -1.33 -1.26 3.50
N LEU A 218 -0.94 -0.12 4.07
CA LEU A 218 0.28 0.06 4.84
C LEU A 218 -0.02 -0.13 6.33
N LEU A 219 0.43 -1.24 6.90
CA LEU A 219 0.25 -1.61 8.30
C LEU A 219 1.51 -1.30 9.10
N HIS A 220 1.54 -0.18 9.80
CA HIS A 220 2.55 0.13 10.81
C HIS A 220 2.08 -0.37 12.18
N THR A 221 2.66 -1.47 12.66
CA THR A 221 2.23 -2.15 13.89
C THR A 221 3.35 -2.93 14.56
N HIS A 222 3.26 -3.25 15.85
CA HIS A 222 4.19 -4.22 16.43
C HIS A 222 3.92 -5.63 15.90
N GLY A 223 4.94 -6.47 15.99
CA GLY A 223 4.83 -7.89 15.74
C GLY A 223 5.40 -8.71 16.89
N GLU A 224 5.27 -10.02 16.79
CA GLU A 224 5.81 -10.95 17.76
C GLU A 224 6.18 -12.27 17.08
N TYR A 225 7.24 -12.91 17.56
CA TYR A 225 7.61 -14.27 17.19
C TYR A 225 7.65 -15.14 18.44
N VAL A 226 6.79 -16.17 18.44
CA VAL A 226 6.71 -17.17 19.51
C VAL A 226 7.27 -18.48 18.97
N ASN A 227 8.49 -18.83 19.41
CA ASN A 227 9.14 -20.11 19.12
C ASN A 227 9.37 -20.89 20.42
N PRO A 228 8.44 -21.78 20.79
CA PRO A 228 8.64 -22.62 21.95
C PRO A 228 9.69 -23.68 21.57
N TYR A 229 10.89 -23.59 22.14
CA TYR A 229 11.90 -24.65 22.13
C TYR A 229 11.48 -25.88 22.97
N ILE A 230 10.18 -26.18 23.02
CA ILE A 230 9.55 -27.16 23.88
C ILE A 230 8.73 -28.10 23.00
N ASP A 231 8.84 -29.39 23.27
CA ASP A 231 8.27 -30.58 22.60
C ASP A 231 6.71 -30.61 22.54
N ILE A 232 6.05 -29.46 22.67
CA ILE A 232 4.62 -29.25 22.52
C ILE A 232 4.33 -28.81 21.09
N ASN A 233 3.33 -29.45 20.47
CA ASN A 233 2.93 -29.27 19.06
C ASN A 233 2.38 -27.87 18.70
N THR A 234 2.73 -26.82 19.44
CA THR A 234 2.48 -25.43 19.05
C THR A 234 3.54 -25.03 18.03
N TRP A 235 3.18 -25.18 16.75
CA TRP A 235 3.92 -24.70 15.60
C TRP A 235 4.39 -23.25 15.83
N GLN A 236 5.62 -22.92 15.44
CA GLN A 236 6.15 -21.55 15.50
C GLN A 236 5.14 -20.56 14.91
N GLN A 237 4.89 -19.44 15.62
CA GLN A 237 3.89 -18.47 15.19
C GLN A 237 4.47 -17.07 15.22
N HIS A 238 4.31 -16.37 14.12
CA HIS A 238 4.39 -14.93 14.09
C HIS A 238 3.02 -14.33 14.26
N ARG A 239 2.97 -13.26 15.04
CA ARG A 239 1.73 -12.60 15.40
C ARG A 239 1.85 -11.13 15.10
N ILE A 240 0.75 -10.56 14.63
CA ILE A 240 0.66 -9.13 14.33
C ILE A 240 -0.27 -8.51 15.36
N LEU A 241 0.14 -7.39 15.93
CA LEU A 241 -0.70 -6.63 16.84
C LEU A 241 -1.81 -6.00 16.02
N THR A 242 -3.03 -6.36 16.36
CA THR A 242 -4.21 -5.76 15.78
C THR A 242 -4.73 -4.74 16.77
N SER A 243 -5.53 -5.13 17.77
CA SER A 243 -6.37 -4.16 18.48
C SER A 243 -6.08 -3.73 19.90
N VAL A 244 -6.09 -2.40 20.15
CA VAL A 244 -6.51 -1.83 21.45
C VAL A 244 -8.03 -1.97 21.56
N ALA A 245 -8.49 -2.81 22.47
CA ALA A 245 -9.00 -2.31 23.73
C ALA A 245 -9.63 -3.43 24.55
N ALA A 246 -9.13 -3.57 25.78
CA ALA A 246 -9.85 -4.10 26.93
C ALA A 246 -11.22 -3.43 27.19
N SER A 247 -11.64 -2.41 26.41
CA SER A 247 -12.97 -1.80 26.50
C SER A 247 -14.05 -2.53 25.71
N SER A 248 -13.70 -3.42 24.78
CA SER A 248 -14.62 -4.43 24.28
C SER A 248 -14.29 -5.75 24.97
N LEU A 249 -14.86 -5.94 26.17
CA LEU A 249 -14.97 -7.18 26.93
C LEU A 249 -15.75 -8.29 26.16
N SER A 250 -15.57 -8.36 24.84
CA SER A 250 -16.19 -9.33 23.93
C SER A 250 -15.15 -10.25 23.28
N ILE A 251 -13.84 -10.00 23.46
CA ILE A 251 -12.76 -10.91 23.09
C ILE A 251 -12.13 -11.37 24.41
N GLY A 252 -12.31 -12.65 24.75
CA GLY A 252 -11.95 -13.16 26.07
C GLY A 252 -10.45 -13.35 26.32
N PHE A 253 -10.03 -13.33 27.59
CA PHE A 253 -8.63 -13.56 27.99
C PHE A 253 -8.08 -14.92 27.54
N ARG A 254 -8.95 -15.86 27.17
CA ARG A 254 -8.56 -17.17 26.65
C ARG A 254 -7.79 -17.15 25.31
N TYR A 255 -7.76 -16.03 24.59
CA TYR A 255 -7.10 -15.87 23.28
C TYR A 255 -5.65 -15.38 23.41
N ASN A 256 -4.97 -15.16 22.28
CA ASN A 256 -3.62 -14.58 22.24
C ASN A 256 -3.62 -13.08 22.55
N TRP A 257 -2.76 -12.65 23.47
CA TRP A 257 -2.66 -11.26 23.91
C TRP A 257 -1.21 -10.83 24.06
N THR A 258 -0.92 -9.57 23.73
CA THR A 258 0.42 -8.99 23.92
C THR A 258 0.30 -7.66 24.65
N THR A 259 1.06 -7.55 25.74
CA THR A 259 1.22 -6.36 26.55
C THR A 259 2.49 -5.65 26.14
N ILE A 260 2.37 -4.38 25.79
CA ILE A 260 3.49 -3.50 25.43
C ILE A 260 3.55 -2.32 26.40
N LYS A 261 4.67 -1.60 26.37
CA LYS A 261 4.83 -0.33 27.10
C LYS A 261 4.51 0.79 26.13
N GLU A 262 3.67 1.74 26.53
CA GLU A 262 3.48 2.98 25.75
C GLU A 262 3.51 4.18 26.69
N MET A 263 4.07 5.29 26.23
CA MET A 263 3.94 6.57 26.93
C MET A 263 2.57 7.15 26.60
N ARG A 264 1.73 7.33 27.62
CA ARG A 264 0.38 7.90 27.50
C ARG A 264 0.24 9.02 28.51
N HIS A 265 -0.09 10.22 28.04
CA HIS A 265 -0.26 11.40 28.90
C HIS A 265 0.96 11.67 29.81
N GLY A 266 2.17 11.41 29.30
CA GLY A 266 3.43 11.58 30.03
C GLY A 266 3.79 10.48 31.04
N GLU A 267 3.03 9.38 31.10
CA GLU A 267 3.34 8.23 31.96
C GLU A 267 3.52 6.95 31.14
N LEU A 268 4.51 6.14 31.52
CA LEU A 268 4.72 4.82 30.92
C LEU A 268 3.67 3.85 31.46
N THR A 269 2.88 3.27 30.55
CA THR A 269 1.73 2.43 30.90
C THR A 269 1.77 1.10 30.18
N MET A 270 1.15 0.08 30.78
CA MET A 270 0.93 -1.21 30.13
C MET A 270 -0.29 -1.11 29.22
N GLN A 271 -0.12 -1.50 27.97
CA GLN A 271 -1.18 -1.47 26.97
C GLN A 271 -1.33 -2.88 26.39
N HIS A 272 -2.57 -3.34 26.27
CA HIS A 272 -2.90 -4.72 25.96
C HIS A 272 -3.57 -4.82 24.60
N TYR A 273 -3.04 -5.70 23.77
CA TYR A 273 -3.46 -5.87 22.38
C TYR A 273 -3.83 -7.32 22.10
N TYR A 274 -4.93 -7.51 21.38
CA TYR A 274 -5.22 -8.80 20.76
C TYR A 274 -4.28 -9.02 19.57
N THR A 275 -3.67 -10.21 19.51
CA THR A 275 -2.75 -10.58 18.44
C THR A 275 -3.32 -11.70 17.58
N LEU A 276 -3.08 -11.61 16.27
CA LEU A 276 -3.47 -12.64 15.32
C LEU A 276 -2.25 -13.40 14.88
N SER A 277 -2.23 -14.70 15.17
CA SER A 277 -1.31 -15.65 14.53
C SER A 277 -1.65 -15.85 13.06
N GLU A 278 -0.71 -16.40 12.29
CA GLU A 278 -0.92 -16.75 10.88
C GLU A 278 -2.18 -17.61 10.68
N ASN A 279 -2.38 -18.60 11.55
CA ASN A 279 -3.51 -19.53 11.47
C ASN A 279 -4.85 -18.85 11.79
N GLU A 280 -4.88 -18.03 12.85
CA GLU A 280 -6.09 -17.27 13.22
C GLU A 280 -6.45 -16.29 12.11
N PHE A 281 -5.45 -15.61 11.56
CA PHE A 281 -5.62 -14.67 10.46
C PHE A 281 -6.20 -15.37 9.23
N GLU A 282 -5.61 -16.50 8.81
CA GLU A 282 -6.11 -17.28 7.67
C GLU A 282 -7.54 -17.77 7.90
N SER A 283 -7.86 -18.24 9.12
CA SER A 283 -9.21 -18.69 9.46
C SER A 283 -10.25 -17.56 9.41
N LYS A 284 -9.86 -16.35 9.83
CA LYS A 284 -10.76 -15.21 9.96
C LYS A 284 -10.95 -14.46 8.64
N TYR A 285 -9.92 -14.43 7.80
CA TYR A 285 -9.89 -13.59 6.60
C TYR A 285 -9.67 -14.37 5.29
N SER A 286 -9.90 -15.68 5.31
CA SER A 286 -9.85 -16.53 4.11
C SER A 286 -10.64 -15.89 2.96
N GLU A 287 -10.01 -15.80 1.78
CA GLU A 287 -10.57 -15.25 0.53
C GLU A 287 -10.97 -13.77 0.56
N LYS A 288 -10.79 -13.07 1.69
CA LYS A 288 -11.31 -11.71 1.91
C LYS A 288 -10.73 -10.67 0.95
N PHE A 289 -9.43 -10.75 0.64
CA PHE A 289 -8.75 -9.75 -0.18
C PHE A 289 -8.95 -9.90 -1.68
N LYS A 290 -9.59 -11.01 -2.13
CA LYS A 290 -9.70 -11.31 -3.58
C LYS A 290 -10.52 -10.28 -4.35
N LYS A 291 -11.49 -9.64 -3.68
CA LYS A 291 -12.45 -8.76 -4.36
C LYS A 291 -11.79 -7.50 -4.93
N ARG A 292 -10.86 -6.88 -4.19
CA ARG A 292 -10.11 -5.70 -4.65
C ARG A 292 -8.68 -6.02 -5.02
N GLU A 293 -8.25 -7.27 -4.83
CA GLU A 293 -6.86 -7.68 -4.99
C GLU A 293 -5.93 -6.82 -4.11
N THR A 294 -6.26 -6.68 -2.82
CA THR A 294 -5.53 -5.83 -1.87
C THR A 294 -4.05 -6.24 -1.78
N PHE A 295 -3.15 -5.26 -1.86
CA PHE A 295 -1.72 -5.43 -1.60
C PHE A 295 -1.35 -4.91 -0.22
N LEU A 296 -0.50 -5.66 0.50
CA LEU A 296 -0.14 -5.34 1.89
C LEU A 296 1.32 -4.96 2.02
N PHE A 297 1.56 -3.80 2.62
CA PHE A 297 2.85 -3.36 3.14
C PHE A 297 2.80 -3.45 4.66
N VAL A 298 3.63 -4.28 5.28
CA VAL A 298 3.64 -4.43 6.74
C VAL A 298 4.97 -3.97 7.28
N ASP A 299 4.92 -3.03 8.22
CA ASP A 299 6.05 -2.39 8.88
C ASP A 299 5.92 -2.64 10.39
N ALA A 300 6.80 -3.48 10.94
CA ALA A 300 6.70 -4.00 12.29
C ALA A 300 8.06 -4.26 12.95
N CYS A 301 8.09 -4.63 14.23
CA CYS A 301 9.37 -4.82 14.93
C CYS A 301 10.16 -6.02 14.38
N GLU A 302 11.43 -6.11 14.79
CA GLU A 302 12.39 -7.15 14.37
C GLU A 302 11.87 -8.58 14.51
N SER A 303 10.92 -8.84 15.41
CA SER A 303 10.33 -10.17 15.52
C SER A 303 9.56 -10.63 14.27
N LEU A 304 9.27 -9.76 13.30
CA LEU A 304 8.68 -10.13 12.01
C LEU A 304 9.67 -10.03 10.83
N GLU A 305 10.96 -9.82 11.10
CA GLU A 305 12.00 -9.77 10.07
C GLU A 305 12.07 -11.09 9.28
N GLY A 306 12.09 -11.01 7.94
CA GLY A 306 12.26 -12.18 7.07
C GLY A 306 11.08 -13.17 7.10
N ASN A 307 9.91 -12.75 7.57
CA ASN A 307 8.79 -13.64 7.80
C ASN A 307 8.03 -14.02 6.51
N HIS A 308 8.32 -15.23 6.00
CA HIS A 308 7.61 -15.83 4.86
C HIS A 308 6.22 -16.39 5.20
N ASP A 309 5.94 -16.72 6.47
CA ASP A 309 4.69 -17.37 6.88
C ASP A 309 3.51 -16.37 6.90
N LEU A 310 3.69 -15.17 7.47
CA LEU A 310 2.68 -14.10 7.39
C LEU A 310 2.40 -13.72 5.94
N ALA A 311 3.44 -13.59 5.13
CA ALA A 311 3.30 -13.30 3.72
C ALA A 311 2.42 -14.35 3.03
N LYS A 312 2.72 -15.63 3.25
CA LYS A 312 1.94 -16.75 2.72
C LYS A 312 0.50 -16.72 3.20
N THR A 313 0.25 -16.42 4.47
CA THR A 313 -1.09 -16.28 5.04
C THR A 313 -1.90 -15.20 4.34
N PHE A 314 -1.32 -14.00 4.12
CA PHE A 314 -2.02 -12.94 3.40
C PHE A 314 -2.35 -13.34 1.95
N ILE A 315 -1.41 -13.98 1.26
CA ILE A 315 -1.65 -14.50 -0.10
C ILE A 315 -2.74 -15.58 -0.11
N ASN A 316 -2.75 -16.49 0.87
CA ASN A 316 -3.81 -17.49 1.02
C ASN A 316 -5.18 -16.85 1.29
N CYS A 317 -5.21 -15.72 2.01
CA CYS A 317 -6.41 -14.90 2.21
C CYS A 317 -6.82 -14.13 0.93
N GLY A 318 -6.09 -14.27 -0.17
CA GLY A 318 -6.40 -13.68 -1.46
C GLY A 318 -5.76 -12.33 -1.72
N ALA A 319 -4.77 -11.91 -0.92
CA ALA A 319 -4.01 -10.71 -1.20
C ALA A 319 -3.28 -10.85 -2.54
N SER A 320 -3.15 -9.76 -3.28
CA SER A 320 -2.46 -9.74 -4.56
C SER A 320 -0.93 -9.72 -4.41
N GLY A 321 -0.47 -9.27 -3.25
CA GLY A 321 0.94 -9.28 -2.88
C GLY A 321 1.17 -8.82 -1.44
N TYR A 322 2.40 -9.02 -0.99
CA TYR A 322 2.87 -8.70 0.34
C TYR A 322 4.30 -8.18 0.29
N MET A 323 4.58 -7.15 1.08
CA MET A 323 5.91 -6.63 1.36
C MET A 323 6.02 -6.35 2.87
N GLY A 324 6.92 -7.04 3.55
CA GLY A 324 7.06 -6.98 5.02
C GLY A 324 8.25 -6.16 5.51
N TYR A 325 8.36 -6.06 6.83
CA TYR A 325 9.50 -5.45 7.52
C TYR A 325 10.75 -6.29 7.33
N THR A 326 11.83 -5.62 6.98
CA THR A 326 13.19 -6.12 7.14
C THR A 326 13.90 -5.15 8.08
N ASN A 327 14.99 -5.56 8.73
CA ASN A 327 15.90 -4.63 9.44
C ASN A 327 16.42 -3.48 8.55
N VAL A 328 16.08 -3.50 7.27
CA VAL A 328 16.44 -2.50 6.26
C VAL A 328 15.22 -1.85 5.61
N VAL A 329 13.96 -2.12 5.97
CA VAL A 329 12.76 -1.46 5.37
C VAL A 329 11.74 -1.12 6.41
N SER A 330 11.39 0.16 6.48
CA SER A 330 10.20 0.62 7.18
C SER A 330 9.65 1.87 6.50
N ALA A 331 8.52 1.72 5.82
CA ALA A 331 7.81 2.84 5.19
C ALA A 331 7.46 3.95 6.20
N SER A 332 7.44 3.63 7.49
CA SER A 332 7.27 4.58 8.59
C SER A 332 8.54 5.27 9.08
N LYS A 333 9.76 4.77 8.79
CA LYS A 333 11.03 5.42 9.21
C LYS A 333 11.55 6.43 8.19
N CYS A 334 11.11 6.34 6.93
CA CYS A 334 11.62 7.11 5.81
C CYS A 334 10.55 8.04 5.22
N THR A 335 10.76 9.36 5.12
CA THR A 335 9.74 10.24 4.51
C THR A 335 9.95 10.38 3.00
N LYS A 336 11.14 10.82 2.54
CA LYS A 336 11.34 11.16 1.13
C LYS A 336 11.48 9.98 0.18
N ALA A 337 12.13 8.89 0.61
CA ALA A 337 12.16 7.70 -0.22
C ALA A 337 10.84 6.93 -0.19
N ALA A 338 10.15 6.85 0.96
CA ALA A 338 8.82 6.22 0.99
C ALA A 338 7.83 7.01 0.13
N GLU A 339 7.83 8.36 0.24
CA GLU A 339 7.11 9.22 -0.69
C GLU A 339 7.49 8.90 -2.14
N SER A 340 8.77 8.92 -2.49
CA SER A 340 9.23 8.60 -3.86
C SER A 340 8.76 7.23 -4.33
N PHE A 341 8.88 6.20 -3.49
CA PHE A 341 8.50 4.83 -3.78
C PHE A 341 7.00 4.70 -4.03
N PHE A 342 6.16 5.14 -3.09
CA PHE A 342 4.71 5.04 -3.23
C PHE A 342 4.20 5.92 -4.37
N LEU A 343 4.77 7.12 -4.57
CA LEU A 343 4.42 7.97 -5.72
C LEU A 343 4.83 7.32 -7.06
N SER A 344 5.93 6.57 -7.12
CA SER A 344 6.31 5.81 -8.31
C SER A 344 5.35 4.64 -8.57
N LEU A 345 4.90 3.92 -7.54
CA LEU A 345 3.83 2.92 -7.68
C LEU A 345 2.55 3.55 -8.24
N LEU A 346 2.23 4.78 -7.80
CA LEU A 346 1.13 5.56 -8.38
C LEU A 346 1.38 6.02 -9.82
N ASN A 347 2.59 5.90 -10.36
CA ASN A 347 2.99 6.31 -11.71
C ASN A 347 3.31 5.15 -12.65
N ASP A 348 2.76 3.96 -12.38
CA ASP A 348 2.93 2.77 -13.22
C ASP A 348 4.34 2.14 -13.15
N SER A 349 5.06 2.38 -12.05
CA SER A 349 6.25 1.60 -11.75
C SER A 349 5.86 0.29 -11.09
N THR A 350 6.46 -0.81 -11.52
CA THR A 350 6.51 -2.04 -10.74
C THR A 350 7.18 -1.77 -9.38
N ILE A 351 7.03 -2.66 -8.40
CA ILE A 351 7.72 -2.52 -7.11
C ILE A 351 9.24 -2.41 -7.31
N SER A 352 9.81 -3.21 -8.20
CA SER A 352 11.23 -3.13 -8.54
C SER A 352 11.62 -1.80 -9.17
N GLU A 353 10.82 -1.27 -10.09
CA GLU A 353 11.08 0.03 -10.73
C GLU A 353 10.90 1.20 -9.76
N ALA A 354 9.85 1.16 -8.93
CA ALA A 354 9.55 2.18 -7.94
C ALA A 354 10.69 2.29 -6.93
N TYR A 355 11.25 1.16 -6.53
CA TYR A 355 12.43 1.10 -5.68
C TYR A 355 13.70 1.56 -6.41
N SER A 356 13.94 1.07 -7.63
CA SER A 356 15.12 1.46 -8.41
C SER A 356 15.12 2.94 -8.79
N GLY A 357 13.94 3.54 -8.87
CA GLY A 357 13.71 4.95 -9.15
C GLY A 357 13.80 5.87 -7.93
N ILE A 358 14.04 5.34 -6.72
CA ILE A 358 14.30 6.18 -5.55
C ILE A 358 15.60 6.97 -5.81
N PRO A 359 15.59 8.32 -5.72
CA PRO A 359 16.79 9.12 -5.90
C PRO A 359 17.94 8.68 -5.00
N TYR A 360 19.15 8.65 -5.57
CA TYR A 360 20.38 8.25 -4.88
C TYR A 360 20.60 9.01 -3.57
N GLU A 361 20.28 10.31 -3.57
CA GLU A 361 20.35 11.19 -2.40
C GLU A 361 19.52 10.61 -1.23
N TYR A 362 18.38 10.00 -1.53
CA TYR A 362 17.46 9.48 -0.52
C TYR A 362 17.91 8.11 -0.02
N THR A 363 18.53 7.30 -0.88
CA THR A 363 18.99 5.93 -0.58
C THR A 363 20.23 5.84 0.31
N TYR A 364 20.94 6.95 0.53
CA TYR A 364 22.21 6.94 1.27
C TYR A 364 22.38 8.08 2.28
N LEU A 365 21.70 9.23 2.09
CA LEU A 365 21.79 10.33 3.04
C LEU A 365 20.81 10.12 4.20
N LYS A 366 21.24 10.44 5.43
CA LYS A 366 20.34 10.55 6.59
C LYS A 366 19.46 11.80 6.47
N SER A 367 20.06 12.91 6.05
CA SER A 367 19.37 14.17 5.74
C SER A 367 20.19 15.03 4.78
N TYR A 368 19.57 16.03 4.17
CA TYR A 368 20.24 17.10 3.43
C TYR A 368 19.54 18.43 3.64
N MET A 369 20.27 19.53 3.48
CA MET A 369 19.66 20.87 3.47
C MET A 369 19.10 21.16 2.08
N ASP A 370 17.79 21.36 1.99
CA ASP A 370 17.15 21.77 0.75
C ASP A 370 17.68 23.14 0.33
N ASN A 371 18.18 23.23 -0.89
CA ASN A 371 18.84 24.44 -1.37
C ASN A 371 17.85 25.58 -1.64
N GLU A 372 16.59 25.27 -1.92
CA GLU A 372 15.51 26.22 -2.21
C GLU A 372 14.84 26.70 -0.92
N THR A 373 14.43 25.78 -0.05
CA THR A 373 13.68 26.11 1.18
C THR A 373 14.58 26.41 2.38
N LYS A 374 15.85 26.00 2.34
CA LYS A 374 16.80 26.03 3.47
C LYS A 374 16.40 25.16 4.66
N GLU A 375 15.43 24.25 4.47
CA GLU A 375 15.01 23.31 5.49
C GLU A 375 15.91 22.06 5.49
N ASN A 376 16.12 21.46 6.66
CA ASN A 376 16.80 20.18 6.76
C ASN A 376 15.80 19.06 6.43
N VAL A 377 15.99 18.40 5.30
CA VAL A 377 15.15 17.32 4.80
C VAL A 377 15.71 15.99 5.26
N ILE A 378 14.94 15.27 6.06
CA ILE A 378 15.30 13.92 6.52
C ILE A 378 15.05 12.93 5.37
N CYS A 379 16.12 12.28 4.91
CA CYS A 379 16.11 11.26 3.88
C CYS A 379 16.00 9.85 4.45
N ASN A 380 16.69 9.62 5.59
CA ASN A 380 16.87 8.38 6.34
C ASN A 380 16.39 7.12 5.63
N THR A 381 17.16 6.59 4.67
CA THR A 381 16.86 5.26 4.16
C THR A 381 18.10 4.40 3.97
N GLN A 382 18.11 3.26 4.62
CA GLN A 382 18.28 2.06 3.83
C GLN A 382 16.85 1.57 3.61
N MET A 383 16.45 1.38 2.37
CA MET A 383 15.34 0.50 2.01
C MET A 383 16.00 -0.72 1.39
N GLU A 384 15.83 -1.93 1.89
CA GLU A 384 16.08 -3.19 1.17
C GLU A 384 14.88 -4.14 1.33
N TYR A 385 14.14 -4.36 0.25
CA TYR A 385 12.94 -5.19 0.30
C TYR A 385 13.27 -6.69 0.30
N GLU A 386 12.38 -7.48 0.88
CA GLU A 386 12.29 -8.92 0.65
C GLU A 386 10.88 -9.27 0.16
N PHE A 387 10.81 -10.10 -0.87
CA PHE A 387 9.55 -10.47 -1.49
C PHE A 387 9.10 -11.87 -1.08
N ALA A 388 7.80 -12.02 -0.87
CA ALA A 388 7.18 -13.33 -0.67
C ALA A 388 7.38 -14.28 -1.88
N SER A 389 7.54 -13.72 -3.08
CA SER A 389 7.83 -14.46 -4.30
C SER A 389 8.53 -13.57 -5.34
N ASP A 390 9.19 -14.19 -6.32
CA ASP A 390 9.78 -13.48 -7.46
C ASP A 390 8.74 -12.78 -8.36
N GLU A 391 7.47 -13.18 -8.28
CA GLU A 391 6.37 -12.58 -9.06
C GLU A 391 6.00 -11.18 -8.52
N VAL A 392 6.07 -10.98 -7.19
CA VAL A 392 5.77 -9.68 -6.54
C VAL A 392 6.73 -8.57 -7.02
N LYS A 393 7.96 -8.91 -7.44
CA LYS A 393 8.94 -7.93 -7.96
C LYS A 393 8.40 -7.10 -9.12
N TYR A 394 7.61 -7.74 -9.96
CA TYR A 394 7.06 -7.18 -11.19
C TYR A 394 5.62 -6.70 -11.01
N TYR A 395 5.12 -6.66 -9.78
CA TYR A 395 3.81 -6.14 -9.47
C TYR A 395 3.79 -4.62 -9.70
N CYS A 396 2.87 -4.15 -10.53
CA CYS A 396 2.63 -2.73 -10.74
C CYS A 396 1.20 -2.37 -10.38
N TYR A 397 1.05 -1.27 -9.66
CA TYR A 397 -0.24 -0.82 -9.17
C TYR A 397 -0.87 0.28 -10.05
N GLY A 398 -0.04 0.92 -10.87
CA GLY A 398 -0.41 2.07 -11.67
C GLY A 398 -0.70 1.78 -13.14
N HIS A 399 -1.02 0.53 -13.53
CA HIS A 399 -1.14 0.12 -14.95
C HIS A 399 -1.86 1.17 -15.80
N ILE A 400 -1.12 1.76 -16.73
CA ILE A 400 -1.63 2.61 -17.81
C ILE A 400 -2.66 1.83 -18.65
N CYS A 401 -2.50 0.51 -18.72
CA CYS A 401 -3.23 -0.37 -19.63
C CYS A 401 -3.53 -1.71 -18.95
N PRO A 402 -4.63 -1.82 -18.20
CA PRO A 402 -4.88 -2.92 -17.28
C PRO A 402 -5.02 -4.30 -17.96
N GLU A 403 -5.63 -4.38 -19.13
CA GLU A 403 -6.09 -5.67 -19.66
C GLU A 403 -5.03 -6.51 -20.39
N GLY A 404 -3.85 -5.96 -20.68
CA GLY A 404 -2.82 -6.63 -21.51
C GLY A 404 -3.24 -6.93 -22.97
N GLU A 405 -4.54 -6.90 -23.26
CA GLU A 405 -5.14 -6.90 -24.59
C GLU A 405 -5.32 -5.47 -25.08
N HIS A 406 -4.82 -5.20 -26.29
CA HIS A 406 -4.80 -3.88 -26.90
C HIS A 406 -5.31 -3.93 -28.34
N PRO A 407 -6.00 -2.88 -28.81
CA PRO A 407 -6.37 -1.68 -28.07
C PRO A 407 -7.65 -1.86 -27.20
N HIS A 408 -7.71 -1.23 -26.03
CA HIS A 408 -8.93 -1.04 -25.24
C HIS A 408 -9.20 0.45 -24.98
N LEU A 409 -10.29 0.74 -24.26
CA LEU A 409 -10.79 2.09 -24.01
C LEU A 409 -10.59 2.50 -22.54
N ILE A 410 -10.16 3.74 -22.33
CA ILE A 410 -9.87 4.33 -21.02
C ILE A 410 -10.78 5.55 -20.82
N ASP A 411 -11.63 5.54 -19.80
CA ASP A 411 -12.44 6.70 -19.42
C ASP A 411 -11.62 7.66 -18.55
N MET A 412 -11.42 8.90 -19.00
CA MET A 412 -10.65 9.90 -18.26
C MET A 412 -11.49 10.67 -17.24
N GLY A 413 -12.70 10.22 -16.92
CA GLY A 413 -13.56 10.72 -15.84
C GLY A 413 -14.53 11.81 -16.29
N ASN A 414 -14.49 12.20 -17.56
CA ASN A 414 -15.42 13.15 -18.18
C ASN A 414 -16.43 12.46 -19.11
N GLY A 415 -16.50 11.12 -19.07
CA GLY A 415 -17.38 10.30 -19.90
C GLY A 415 -16.87 10.08 -21.32
N ILE A 416 -15.68 10.60 -21.67
CA ILE A 416 -15.02 10.35 -22.95
C ILE A 416 -14.05 9.19 -22.78
N LYS A 417 -14.25 8.16 -23.60
CA LYS A 417 -13.41 6.96 -23.61
C LYS A 417 -12.34 7.07 -24.70
N TRP A 418 -11.07 7.04 -24.31
CA TRP A 418 -9.90 7.16 -25.17
C TRP A 418 -9.33 5.80 -25.50
N SER A 419 -8.93 5.56 -26.75
CA SER A 419 -8.15 4.37 -27.06
C SER A 419 -6.80 4.42 -26.35
N CYS A 420 -6.36 3.30 -25.79
CA CYS A 420 -5.05 3.20 -25.16
C CYS A 420 -3.88 3.28 -26.16
N CYS A 421 -4.14 3.00 -27.45
CA CYS A 421 -3.15 2.96 -28.52
C CYS A 421 -3.36 4.07 -29.54
N ASN A 422 -2.26 4.51 -30.16
CA ASN A 422 -2.35 5.27 -31.40
C ASN A 422 -2.79 4.35 -32.54
N ILE A 423 -3.41 4.92 -33.58
CA ILE A 423 -3.78 4.18 -34.79
C ILE A 423 -2.52 3.57 -35.42
N GLY A 424 -2.55 2.24 -35.62
CA GLY A 424 -1.43 1.46 -36.14
C GLY A 424 -0.43 0.96 -35.10
N ALA A 425 -0.63 1.24 -33.81
CA ALA A 425 0.17 0.66 -32.73
C ALA A 425 -0.51 -0.60 -32.16
N SER A 426 0.31 -1.58 -31.74
CA SER A 426 -0.13 -2.80 -31.04
C SER A 426 -0.18 -2.64 -29.51
N ASP A 427 0.41 -1.57 -28.99
CA ASP A 427 0.54 -1.28 -27.56
C ASP A 427 0.59 0.25 -27.35
N PRO A 428 0.35 0.75 -26.12
CA PRO A 428 0.35 2.19 -25.85
C PRO A 428 1.71 2.88 -26.05
N TYR A 429 2.80 2.13 -25.91
CA TYR A 429 4.17 2.66 -25.88
C TYR A 429 4.72 2.93 -27.27
N SER A 430 4.28 2.13 -28.24
CA SER A 430 4.58 2.31 -29.66
C SER A 430 4.02 3.62 -30.21
N ALA A 431 4.78 4.27 -31.10
CA ALA A 431 4.36 5.51 -31.76
C ALA A 431 3.10 5.31 -32.63
N GLY A 432 2.98 4.15 -33.28
CA GLY A 432 1.96 3.89 -34.29
C GLY A 432 2.29 4.57 -35.61
N ASN A 433 1.27 4.75 -36.45
CA ASN A 433 1.44 5.34 -37.77
C ASN A 433 1.37 6.87 -37.74
N TYR A 434 1.97 7.49 -38.75
CA TYR A 434 1.87 8.93 -39.00
C TYR A 434 0.90 9.22 -40.13
N TYR A 435 0.20 10.35 -40.03
CA TYR A 435 -0.78 10.80 -41.01
C TYR A 435 -0.67 12.32 -41.19
N SER A 436 -0.85 12.83 -42.41
CA SER A 436 -1.15 14.25 -42.62
C SER A 436 -2.62 14.50 -42.25
N TRP A 437 -2.97 15.71 -41.82
CA TRP A 437 -4.34 15.98 -41.38
C TRP A 437 -5.35 15.78 -42.52
N GLY A 438 -6.40 14.98 -42.26
CA GLY A 438 -7.46 14.64 -43.22
C GLY A 438 -7.13 13.53 -44.21
N GLU A 439 -5.91 12.97 -44.15
CA GLU A 439 -5.49 11.82 -44.94
C GLU A 439 -5.57 10.54 -44.10
N THR A 440 -6.06 9.45 -44.70
CA THR A 440 -6.30 8.17 -44.01
C THR A 440 -5.30 7.08 -44.38
N LYS A 441 -4.33 7.41 -45.24
CA LYS A 441 -3.26 6.52 -45.67
C LYS A 441 -1.91 7.05 -45.19
N THR A 442 -1.02 6.13 -44.84
CA THR A 442 0.37 6.48 -44.50
C THR A 442 1.15 6.80 -45.77
N LYS A 443 2.20 7.60 -45.61
CA LYS A 443 3.12 8.01 -46.67
C LYS A 443 4.57 7.82 -46.23
N THR A 444 5.48 7.80 -47.20
CA THR A 444 6.93 7.84 -46.96
C THR A 444 7.48 9.27 -46.92
N GLN A 445 6.72 10.23 -47.43
CA GLN A 445 7.02 11.66 -47.45
C GLN A 445 5.82 12.40 -46.86
N TYR A 446 6.11 13.37 -46.00
CA TYR A 446 5.12 14.25 -45.37
C TYR A 446 5.57 15.68 -45.60
N SER A 447 5.05 16.29 -46.65
CA SER A 447 5.51 17.56 -47.17
C SER A 447 4.33 18.39 -47.69
N MET A 448 4.56 19.69 -47.86
CA MET A 448 3.54 20.56 -48.45
C MET A 448 3.10 20.08 -49.85
N GLY A 449 4.02 19.53 -50.65
CA GLY A 449 3.75 19.11 -52.03
C GLY A 449 3.01 17.78 -52.15
N ASP A 450 3.01 16.95 -51.11
CA ASP A 450 2.30 15.66 -51.10
C ASP A 450 0.97 15.69 -50.33
N ASN A 451 0.61 16.84 -49.72
CA ASN A 451 -0.65 16.97 -49.01
C ASN A 451 -1.81 17.17 -49.99
N GLU A 452 -2.77 16.23 -49.97
CA GLU A 452 -3.88 16.21 -50.94
C GLU A 452 -4.74 17.48 -50.86
N GLU A 453 -5.04 17.94 -49.65
CA GLU A 453 -5.89 19.12 -49.46
C GLU A 453 -5.17 20.42 -49.87
N TYR A 454 -3.89 20.57 -49.54
CA TYR A 454 -3.10 21.74 -49.96
C TYR A 454 -3.04 21.85 -51.50
N ASN A 455 -2.84 20.73 -52.18
CA ASN A 455 -2.81 20.67 -53.64
C ASN A 455 -4.15 21.01 -54.31
N THR A 456 -5.26 20.96 -53.56
CA THR A 456 -6.60 21.37 -54.04
C THR A 456 -7.01 22.78 -53.60
N GLY A 457 -6.08 23.56 -53.03
CA GLY A 457 -6.32 24.93 -52.58
C GLY A 457 -6.67 25.07 -51.09
N GLY A 458 -6.60 23.98 -50.30
CA GLY A 458 -6.59 24.04 -48.84
C GLY A 458 -7.95 24.06 -48.12
N TYR A 459 -9.07 23.97 -48.84
CA TYR A 459 -10.41 24.11 -48.23
C TYR A 459 -11.41 23.01 -48.61
N SER A 460 -10.92 21.90 -49.17
CA SER A 460 -11.76 20.74 -49.52
C SER A 460 -12.21 19.96 -48.27
N TYR A 461 -11.41 20.06 -47.21
CA TYR A 461 -11.66 19.72 -45.80
C TYR A 461 -12.88 20.47 -45.22
N GLY A 462 -13.78 19.82 -44.49
CA GLY A 462 -14.69 20.53 -43.57
C GLY A 462 -13.93 21.19 -42.40
N ASN A 463 -14.59 22.04 -41.62
CA ASN A 463 -14.01 22.57 -40.36
C ASN A 463 -13.83 21.49 -39.27
N TYR A 464 -14.50 20.35 -39.43
CA TYR A 464 -14.53 19.25 -38.49
C TYR A 464 -14.65 17.95 -39.27
N ILE A 465 -13.65 17.08 -39.16
CA ILE A 465 -13.55 15.86 -39.99
C ILE A 465 -13.95 14.59 -39.26
N ALA A 466 -14.26 14.65 -37.96
CA ALA A 466 -14.58 13.44 -37.19
C ALA A 466 -15.74 12.66 -37.81
N CYS A 467 -15.66 11.34 -37.74
CA CYS A 467 -16.66 10.43 -38.30
C CYS A 467 -16.88 10.56 -39.82
N SER A 468 -15.87 11.03 -40.57
CA SER A 468 -15.93 11.16 -42.03
C SER A 468 -14.90 10.24 -42.72
N SER A 469 -14.91 10.21 -44.05
CA SER A 469 -13.88 9.53 -44.85
C SER A 469 -12.47 10.14 -44.70
N HIS A 470 -12.36 11.31 -44.06
CA HIS A 470 -11.09 12.00 -43.78
C HIS A 470 -10.60 11.77 -42.34
N ASP A 471 -11.41 11.14 -41.49
CA ASP A 471 -11.02 10.74 -40.13
C ASP A 471 -10.38 9.35 -40.19
N VAL A 472 -9.06 9.29 -39.97
CA VAL A 472 -8.35 8.02 -40.03
C VAL A 472 -8.79 7.07 -38.92
N ALA A 473 -9.07 7.56 -37.71
CA ALA A 473 -9.55 6.71 -36.62
C ALA A 473 -10.89 6.08 -36.97
N TRP A 474 -11.80 6.85 -37.59
CA TRP A 474 -13.08 6.35 -38.09
C TRP A 474 -12.92 5.27 -39.16
N VAL A 475 -12.10 5.54 -40.18
CA VAL A 475 -11.90 4.62 -41.30
C VAL A 475 -11.21 3.33 -40.86
N THR A 476 -10.15 3.41 -40.04
CA THR A 476 -9.39 2.22 -39.63
C THR A 476 -10.13 1.37 -38.60
N SER A 477 -10.95 2.00 -37.76
CA SER A 477 -11.73 1.30 -36.72
C SER A 477 -13.11 0.85 -37.19
N ASN A 478 -13.43 1.01 -38.47
CA ASN A 478 -14.73 0.73 -39.07
C ASN A 478 -15.91 1.39 -38.31
N GLY A 479 -15.71 2.67 -37.93
CA GLY A 479 -16.73 3.50 -37.28
C GLY A 479 -16.87 3.33 -35.77
N THR A 480 -15.97 2.62 -35.10
CA THR A 480 -16.03 2.44 -33.63
C THR A 480 -15.29 3.54 -32.87
N LEU A 481 -14.30 4.17 -33.49
CA LEU A 481 -13.54 5.30 -32.97
C LEU A 481 -13.67 6.50 -33.90
N ARG A 482 -13.44 7.70 -33.36
CA ARG A 482 -13.28 8.94 -34.13
C ARG A 482 -12.07 9.71 -33.64
N MET A 483 -11.57 10.64 -34.45
CA MET A 483 -10.56 11.60 -33.98
C MET A 483 -11.11 12.48 -32.84
N PRO A 484 -10.27 12.85 -31.85
CA PRO A 484 -10.68 13.72 -30.77
C PRO A 484 -10.88 15.16 -31.27
N SER A 485 -11.83 15.86 -30.69
CA SER A 485 -12.05 17.27 -30.94
C SER A 485 -11.09 18.15 -30.13
N TYR A 486 -10.95 19.39 -30.56
CA TYR A 486 -10.16 20.42 -29.89
C TYR A 486 -10.60 20.63 -28.43
N SER A 487 -11.91 20.61 -28.17
CA SER A 487 -12.46 20.73 -26.82
C SER A 487 -12.10 19.55 -25.91
N GLU A 488 -12.01 18.34 -26.46
CA GLU A 488 -11.67 17.15 -25.67
C GLU A 488 -10.18 17.17 -25.28
N PHE A 489 -9.30 17.67 -26.15
CA PHE A 489 -7.92 17.96 -25.78
C PHE A 489 -7.78 19.02 -24.70
N ASN A 490 -8.54 20.13 -24.80
CA ASN A 490 -8.55 21.12 -23.71
C ASN A 490 -9.08 20.55 -22.40
N SER A 491 -10.05 19.63 -22.44
CA SER A 491 -10.49 18.91 -21.25
C SER A 491 -9.31 18.19 -20.62
N LEU A 492 -8.57 17.35 -21.37
CA LEU A 492 -7.40 16.64 -20.86
C LEU A 492 -6.38 17.60 -20.20
N ILE A 493 -6.05 18.71 -20.87
CA ILE A 493 -5.13 19.72 -20.34
C ILE A 493 -5.63 20.30 -19.00
N SER A 494 -6.93 20.54 -18.88
CA SER A 494 -7.53 21.15 -17.69
C SER A 494 -7.83 20.17 -16.56
N THR A 495 -7.92 18.87 -16.83
CA THR A 495 -8.36 17.86 -15.86
C THR A 495 -7.27 16.87 -15.46
N CYS A 496 -6.14 16.85 -16.16
CA CYS A 496 -5.05 15.92 -15.89
C CYS A 496 -3.81 16.59 -15.32
N ASP A 497 -3.07 15.82 -14.52
CA ASP A 497 -1.66 16.07 -14.24
C ASP A 497 -0.81 15.32 -15.27
N ILE A 498 0.37 15.84 -15.62
CA ILE A 498 1.26 15.27 -16.63
C ILE A 498 2.62 14.91 -16.00
N THR A 499 3.10 13.70 -16.27
CA THR A 499 4.44 13.24 -15.91
C THR A 499 5.14 12.69 -17.15
N TRP A 500 6.45 12.91 -17.25
CA TRP A 500 7.28 12.33 -18.31
C TRP A 500 7.89 11.04 -17.79
N VAL A 501 7.91 9.99 -18.61
CA VAL A 501 8.52 8.71 -18.28
C VAL A 501 9.38 8.22 -19.43
N ASP A 502 10.50 7.58 -19.10
CA ASP A 502 11.45 7.01 -20.05
C ASP A 502 11.49 5.48 -19.85
N TYR A 503 10.77 4.72 -20.69
CA TYR A 503 10.80 3.26 -20.68
C TYR A 503 11.86 2.73 -21.64
N GLY A 504 13.14 2.80 -21.25
CA GLY A 504 14.26 2.37 -22.10
C GLY A 504 14.32 3.18 -23.39
N SER A 505 13.95 2.58 -24.53
CA SER A 505 13.94 3.23 -25.87
C SER A 505 12.59 3.85 -26.27
N HIS A 506 11.62 3.96 -25.34
CA HIS A 506 10.29 4.49 -25.61
C HIS A 506 9.95 5.57 -24.58
N GLY A 507 10.33 6.83 -24.85
CA GLY A 507 9.92 7.97 -24.04
C GLY A 507 8.45 8.36 -24.25
N GLY A 508 7.84 9.05 -23.29
CA GLY A 508 6.48 9.56 -23.42
C GLY A 508 5.95 10.29 -22.19
N ALA A 509 4.68 10.66 -22.26
CA ALA A 509 3.99 11.37 -21.18
C ALA A 509 2.78 10.58 -20.67
N ILE A 510 2.65 10.45 -19.36
CA ILE A 510 1.45 9.94 -18.69
C ILE A 510 0.58 11.12 -18.31
N LEU A 511 -0.68 11.11 -18.76
CA LEU A 511 -1.72 12.02 -18.28
C LEU A 511 -2.56 11.30 -17.24
N THR A 512 -2.53 11.76 -15.99
CA THR A 512 -3.32 11.21 -14.88
C THR A 512 -4.55 12.08 -14.64
N SER A 513 -5.75 11.52 -14.77
CA SER A 513 -6.99 12.25 -14.51
C SER A 513 -7.17 12.59 -13.04
N ARG A 514 -7.39 13.86 -12.73
CA ARG A 514 -7.77 14.31 -11.37
C ARG A 514 -9.21 13.96 -11.00
N LEU A 515 -10.02 13.51 -11.97
CA LEU A 515 -11.42 13.18 -11.77
C LEU A 515 -11.60 11.75 -11.24
N ASN A 516 -10.87 10.78 -11.79
CA ASN A 516 -10.99 9.37 -11.43
C ASN A 516 -9.66 8.62 -11.26
N GLY A 517 -8.51 9.29 -11.43
CA GLY A 517 -7.19 8.65 -11.31
C GLY A 517 -6.76 7.79 -12.49
N ASN A 518 -7.59 7.66 -13.54
CA ASN A 518 -7.23 6.90 -14.74
C ASN A 518 -6.11 7.59 -15.51
N LYS A 519 -5.32 6.81 -16.23
CA LYS A 519 -4.10 7.28 -16.90
C LYS A 519 -4.16 7.05 -18.40
N LEU A 520 -3.60 7.98 -19.16
CA LEU A 520 -3.43 7.87 -20.60
C LEU A 520 -1.98 8.16 -20.98
N TYR A 521 -1.28 7.16 -21.53
CA TYR A 521 0.09 7.34 -21.99
C TYR A 521 0.16 7.81 -23.44
N ILE A 522 0.81 8.93 -23.70
CA ILE A 522 1.08 9.46 -25.03
C ILE A 522 2.55 9.18 -25.36
N SER A 523 2.80 8.30 -26.33
CA SER A 523 4.14 7.98 -26.81
C SER A 523 4.82 9.21 -27.44
N ALA A 524 6.10 9.40 -27.14
CA ALA A 524 6.93 10.43 -27.75
C ALA A 524 7.40 10.00 -29.14
N GLY A 525 6.45 9.70 -30.03
CA GLY A 525 6.72 9.31 -31.41
C GLY A 525 7.30 10.42 -32.27
N GLY A 526 7.20 11.69 -31.84
CA GLY A 526 7.64 12.83 -32.61
C GLY A 526 6.71 13.12 -33.80
N TRP A 527 7.30 13.65 -34.88
CA TRP A 527 6.63 13.84 -36.16
C TRP A 527 7.53 13.44 -37.32
N ASN A 528 6.90 13.13 -38.46
CA ASN A 528 7.61 12.92 -39.72
C ASN A 528 7.47 14.14 -40.64
N PHE A 529 8.59 14.61 -41.20
CA PHE A 529 8.62 15.66 -42.21
C PHE A 529 9.63 15.32 -43.30
N ASN A 530 9.21 15.35 -44.57
CA ASN A 530 10.03 14.94 -45.73
C ASN A 530 10.70 13.56 -45.57
N GLY A 531 10.00 12.61 -44.94
CA GLY A 531 10.50 11.26 -44.70
C GLY A 531 11.53 11.15 -43.58
N THR A 532 11.80 12.24 -42.87
CA THR A 532 12.69 12.27 -41.69
C THR A 532 11.83 12.38 -40.44
N GLU A 533 12.14 11.56 -39.43
CA GLU A 533 11.49 11.62 -38.12
C GLU A 533 12.22 12.61 -37.20
N TYR A 534 11.46 13.39 -36.46
CA TYR A 534 11.93 14.45 -35.57
C TYR A 534 11.26 14.35 -34.22
N GLY A 535 11.97 14.71 -33.14
CA GLY A 535 11.40 14.78 -31.79
C GLY A 535 10.98 13.44 -31.19
N ARG A 536 11.48 12.31 -31.74
CA ARG A 536 11.34 11.00 -31.10
C ARG A 536 11.99 11.05 -29.72
N ASP A 537 11.32 10.48 -28.72
CA ASP A 537 11.71 10.50 -27.30
C ASP A 537 11.73 11.89 -26.65
N GLU A 538 11.27 12.93 -27.35
CA GLU A 538 11.22 14.32 -26.87
C GLU A 538 9.80 14.91 -26.92
N THR A 539 8.95 14.48 -27.85
CA THR A 539 7.58 14.98 -27.97
C THR A 539 6.61 13.94 -28.52
N GLY A 540 5.38 13.95 -28.01
CA GLY A 540 4.26 13.17 -28.55
C GLY A 540 3.22 14.10 -29.17
N ILE A 541 2.71 13.75 -30.35
CA ILE A 541 1.80 14.63 -31.11
C ILE A 541 0.58 13.85 -31.60
N LEU A 542 -0.62 14.35 -31.30
CA LEU A 542 -1.89 13.74 -31.67
C LEU A 542 -2.79 14.71 -32.43
N TRP A 543 -3.23 14.36 -33.63
CA TRP A 543 -4.16 15.20 -34.39
C TRP A 543 -5.55 15.32 -33.75
N SER A 544 -6.13 16.51 -33.87
CA SER A 544 -7.56 16.77 -33.63
C SER A 544 -8.36 16.68 -34.92
N ALA A 545 -9.64 16.36 -34.81
CA ALA A 545 -10.61 16.46 -35.90
C ALA A 545 -10.94 17.91 -36.32
N ASN A 546 -10.57 18.91 -35.52
CA ASN A 546 -10.89 20.31 -35.80
C ASN A 546 -9.84 20.98 -36.70
N ARG A 547 -10.33 21.75 -37.67
CA ARG A 547 -9.52 22.72 -38.41
C ARG A 547 -9.19 23.91 -37.51
N ALA A 548 -7.95 24.37 -37.61
CA ALA A 548 -7.43 25.60 -37.02
C ALA A 548 -7.56 26.78 -38.02
N PHE A 549 -6.75 27.83 -37.85
CA PHE A 549 -6.74 28.96 -38.79
C PHE A 549 -6.29 28.52 -40.19
N ASP A 550 -6.84 29.19 -41.22
CA ASP A 550 -6.69 28.85 -42.64
C ASP A 550 -7.00 27.37 -42.94
N TYR A 551 -5.98 26.62 -43.36
CA TYR A 551 -6.04 25.23 -43.79
C TYR A 551 -5.24 24.32 -42.86
N MET A 552 -4.93 24.75 -41.63
CA MET A 552 -4.21 23.93 -40.64
C MET A 552 -5.18 23.07 -39.83
N GLY A 553 -4.75 21.91 -39.35
CA GLY A 553 -5.45 21.11 -38.33
C GLY A 553 -4.89 21.41 -36.93
N TYR A 554 -5.74 21.34 -35.90
CA TYR A 554 -5.27 21.37 -34.52
C TYR A 554 -4.61 20.04 -34.12
N PHE A 555 -3.64 20.07 -33.22
CA PHE A 555 -3.05 18.88 -32.59
C PHE A 555 -2.73 19.14 -31.12
N LEU A 556 -2.83 18.10 -30.30
CA LEU A 556 -2.28 18.07 -28.95
C LEU A 556 -0.79 17.72 -29.02
N GLN A 557 0.02 18.37 -28.22
CA GLN A 557 1.44 18.10 -28.09
C GLN A 557 1.85 17.99 -26.63
N VAL A 558 2.57 16.93 -26.30
CA VAL A 558 3.32 16.78 -25.04
C VAL A 558 4.81 16.93 -25.32
N ILE A 559 5.54 17.67 -24.48
CA ILE A 559 6.95 18.00 -24.69
C ILE A 559 7.74 17.71 -23.42
N ARG A 560 8.87 17.00 -23.58
CA ARG A 560 9.87 16.83 -22.54
C ARG A 560 10.48 18.18 -22.18
N ASN A 561 10.35 18.60 -20.93
CA ASN A 561 10.86 19.90 -20.47
C ASN A 561 11.41 19.78 -19.05
N GLY A 562 12.57 19.13 -18.92
CA GLY A 562 13.20 18.83 -17.63
C GLY A 562 12.22 18.07 -16.72
N SER A 563 12.12 18.49 -15.47
CA SER A 563 11.20 17.91 -14.47
C SER A 563 9.73 18.29 -14.66
N ASN A 564 9.41 19.21 -15.59
CA ASN A 564 8.08 19.78 -15.77
C ASN A 564 7.63 19.66 -17.24
N PRO A 565 7.10 18.50 -17.65
CA PRO A 565 6.62 18.31 -19.02
C PRO A 565 5.52 19.32 -19.37
N LEU A 566 5.54 19.79 -20.62
CA LEU A 566 4.55 20.72 -21.14
C LEU A 566 3.48 19.97 -21.93
N ILE A 567 2.22 20.38 -21.80
CA ILE A 567 1.12 19.96 -22.67
C ILE A 567 0.44 21.19 -23.27
N GLN A 568 0.21 21.16 -24.59
CA GLN A 568 -0.39 22.28 -25.31
C GLN A 568 -1.17 21.84 -26.54
N VAL A 569 -2.00 22.73 -27.07
CA VAL A 569 -2.63 22.57 -28.39
C VAL A 569 -2.00 23.56 -29.36
N ALA A 570 -1.58 23.07 -30.53
CA ALA A 570 -1.02 23.86 -31.62
C ALA A 570 -1.65 23.44 -32.95
N SER A 571 -1.12 23.94 -34.08
CA SER A 571 -1.66 23.62 -35.41
C SER A 571 -0.58 23.45 -36.46
N SER A 572 -0.78 22.48 -37.36
CA SER A 572 0.08 22.17 -38.50
C SER A 572 -0.81 21.55 -39.58
N ARG A 573 -0.24 21.11 -40.70
CA ARG A 573 -1.01 20.48 -41.78
C ARG A 573 -0.31 19.28 -42.40
N TRP A 574 0.89 19.52 -42.91
CA TRP A 574 1.53 18.60 -43.85
C TRP A 574 2.44 17.58 -43.16
N SER A 575 2.97 17.90 -41.97
CA SER A 575 3.77 16.95 -41.19
C SER A 575 2.94 15.71 -40.82
N GLY A 576 3.59 14.56 -40.79
CA GLY A 576 2.99 13.32 -40.32
C GLY A 576 2.96 13.29 -38.80
N HIS A 577 1.78 13.34 -38.19
CA HIS A 577 1.61 13.16 -36.74
C HIS A 577 0.79 11.90 -36.46
N ASN A 578 0.85 11.41 -35.23
CA ASN A 578 0.06 10.27 -34.80
C ASN A 578 -1.41 10.66 -34.59
N VAL A 579 -2.27 9.65 -34.52
CA VAL A 579 -3.70 9.81 -34.24
C VAL A 579 -4.08 8.81 -33.15
N ARG A 580 -4.89 9.25 -32.19
CA ARG A 580 -5.47 8.39 -31.16
C ARG A 580 -6.98 8.58 -31.17
N GLY A 581 -7.71 7.49 -31.33
CA GLY A 581 -9.18 7.54 -31.39
C GLY A 581 -9.82 7.71 -30.02
N VAL A 582 -10.99 8.33 -30.00
CA VAL A 582 -11.95 8.27 -28.88
C VAL A 582 -13.19 7.51 -29.33
N ALA A 583 -13.89 6.87 -28.40
CA ALA A 583 -15.13 6.18 -28.68
C ALA A 583 -16.19 7.15 -29.21
N VAL A 584 -17.02 6.65 -30.12
CA VAL A 584 -18.22 7.37 -30.57
C VAL A 584 -19.24 7.27 -29.44
N SER A 585 -19.62 8.41 -28.85
CA SER A 585 -20.70 8.45 -27.86
C SER A 585 -22.01 8.00 -28.52
N GLU A 586 -22.69 7.03 -27.90
CA GLU A 586 -24.04 6.59 -28.32
C GLU A 586 -25.09 7.72 -28.27
#